data_AF-A0A661DPQ1-F1
#
_entry.id   AF-A0A661DPQ1-F1
#
_cell.length_a   1.000
_cell.length_b   1.000
_cell.length_c   1.000
_cell.angle_alpha   90.00
_cell.angle_beta   90.00
_cell.angle_gamma   90.00
#
_symmetry.space_group_name_H-M   'P 1'
#
loop_
_entity.id
_entity.type
_entity.pdbx_description
1 polymer ?
#
loop_
_entity_poly.entity_id
_entity_poly.type
_entity_poly.pdbx_seq_one_letter_code
_entity_poly.pdbx_strand_id
1 'polypeptide(L)'
;SEEPEKLKIIDEYADRFEESHLYEVDIPDEQIDKMLDWDKPLSEQPESVQSALKELDPDMYDPKSPDYDANETGQDTYQYITSTMDKGDDFNARFHKRGTGAYAKEASEKLDELGIPGIKYFDSNSRDLGEGTRNFVVFKPEDLKILKRNQETVGQTIDAMFK
;
A
#
# COMPACT_ATOMS: atom_id res chain seq x y z
N SER A 1 -31.63 -22.78 26.84
CA SER A 1 -31.82 -21.31 26.81
C SER A 1 -30.58 -20.67 27.41
N GLU A 2 -29.57 -20.40 26.58
CA GLU A 2 -28.25 -19.86 26.98
C GLU A 2 -27.97 -18.51 26.28
N GLU A 3 -28.95 -17.60 26.32
CA GLU A 3 -28.84 -16.27 25.68
C GLU A 3 -28.53 -15.05 26.57
N PRO A 4 -28.41 -15.10 27.91
CA PRO A 4 -28.13 -13.88 28.67
C PRO A 4 -26.63 -13.55 28.84
N GLU A 5 -25.69 -14.48 28.61
CA GLU A 5 -24.25 -14.21 28.81
C GLU A 5 -23.54 -13.62 27.59
N LYS A 6 -23.94 -13.99 26.36
CA LYS A 6 -23.31 -13.44 25.14
C LYS A 6 -23.56 -11.95 24.95
N LEU A 7 -24.73 -11.42 25.35
CA LEU A 7 -25.01 -9.98 25.23
C LEU A 7 -24.19 -9.14 26.22
N LYS A 8 -23.95 -9.64 27.44
CA LYS A 8 -23.15 -8.90 28.44
C LYS A 8 -21.69 -8.71 28.01
N ILE A 9 -21.13 -9.70 27.29
CA ILE A 9 -19.77 -9.62 26.76
C ILE A 9 -19.68 -8.59 25.61
N ILE A 10 -20.76 -8.31 24.87
CA ILE A 10 -20.72 -7.32 23.80
C ILE A 10 -20.74 -5.89 24.39
N ASP A 11 -21.58 -5.66 25.41
CA ASP A 11 -21.68 -4.36 26.09
C ASP A 11 -20.42 -4.04 26.92
N GLU A 12 -19.82 -5.02 27.60
CA GLU A 12 -18.59 -4.82 28.39
C GLU A 12 -17.35 -4.53 27.53
N TYR A 13 -17.40 -4.85 26.23
CA TYR A 13 -16.33 -4.51 25.28
C TYR A 13 -16.60 -3.22 24.52
N ALA A 14 -17.86 -2.77 24.41
CA ALA A 14 -18.22 -1.52 23.73
C ALA A 14 -17.58 -0.29 24.39
N ASP A 15 -17.48 -0.25 25.73
CA ASP A 15 -16.84 0.84 26.48
C ASP A 15 -15.33 0.95 26.22
N ARG A 16 -14.67 -0.09 25.68
CA ARG A 16 -13.27 -0.03 25.25
C ARG A 16 -13.06 0.49 23.82
N PHE A 17 -14.13 0.74 23.07
CA PHE A 17 -14.09 1.17 21.66
C PHE A 17 -14.56 2.59 21.41
N GLU A 18 -14.77 3.41 22.46
CA GLU A 18 -14.95 4.88 22.30
C GLU A 18 -13.77 5.55 21.57
N GLU A 19 -12.64 4.86 21.41
CA GLU A 19 -11.42 5.35 20.73
C GLU A 19 -11.22 4.82 19.29
N SER A 20 -12.17 4.06 18.71
CA SER A 20 -12.06 3.62 17.32
C SER A 20 -12.90 4.49 16.39
N HIS A 21 -12.33 4.88 15.24
CA HIS A 21 -13.04 5.60 14.21
C HIS A 21 -13.07 4.79 12.92
N LEU A 22 -14.27 4.57 12.41
CA LEU A 22 -14.49 4.01 11.08
C LEU A 22 -14.60 5.16 10.08
N TYR A 23 -13.76 5.15 9.06
CA TYR A 23 -13.81 6.13 7.99
C TYR A 23 -14.24 5.48 6.67
N GLU A 24 -15.13 6.16 5.95
CA GLU A 24 -15.35 5.92 4.53
C GLU A 24 -14.55 6.98 3.79
N VAL A 25 -13.62 6.55 2.93
CA VAL A 25 -12.76 7.42 2.14
C VAL A 25 -12.94 7.15 0.66
N ASP A 26 -12.71 8.18 -0.14
CA ASP A 26 -12.69 8.16 -1.59
C ASP A 26 -11.25 8.36 -2.05
N ILE A 27 -10.79 7.43 -2.89
CA ILE A 27 -9.48 7.48 -3.55
C ILE A 27 -9.77 7.75 -5.03
N PRO A 28 -9.28 8.86 -5.62
CA PRO A 28 -9.51 9.14 -7.04
C PRO A 28 -9.00 8.01 -7.95
N ASP A 29 -9.80 7.61 -8.93
CA ASP A 29 -9.43 6.56 -9.90
C ASP A 29 -8.08 6.85 -10.59
N GLU A 30 -7.82 8.13 -10.90
CA GLU A 30 -6.57 8.58 -11.50
C GLU A 30 -5.32 8.27 -10.64
N GLN A 31 -5.49 8.16 -9.33
CA GLN A 31 -4.43 7.73 -8.42
C GLN A 31 -4.32 6.23 -8.37
N ILE A 32 -5.45 5.51 -8.26
CA ILE A 32 -5.50 4.04 -8.25
C ILE A 32 -4.82 3.47 -9.50
N ASP A 33 -5.03 4.10 -10.66
CA ASP A 33 -4.43 3.71 -11.93
C ASP A 33 -2.91 3.89 -11.97
N LYS A 34 -2.36 4.76 -11.10
CA LYS A 34 -0.92 5.02 -10.98
C LYS A 34 -0.26 4.29 -9.82
N MET A 35 -1.03 3.56 -9.01
CA MET A 35 -0.48 2.79 -7.89
C MET A 35 0.24 1.53 -8.37
N LEU A 36 1.32 1.19 -7.66
CA LEU A 36 2.02 -0.08 -7.83
C LEU A 36 1.08 -1.23 -7.44
N ASP A 37 0.84 -2.18 -8.35
CA ASP A 37 0.01 -3.36 -8.09
C ASP A 37 0.89 -4.49 -7.56
N TRP A 38 0.79 -4.80 -6.28
CA TRP A 38 1.71 -5.72 -5.61
C TRP A 38 1.65 -7.14 -6.19
N ASP A 39 0.48 -7.56 -6.65
CA ASP A 39 0.22 -8.93 -7.11
C ASP A 39 0.52 -9.10 -8.62
N LYS A 40 0.70 -8.00 -9.37
CA LYS A 40 0.95 -8.06 -10.83
C LYS A 40 2.44 -8.10 -11.18
N PRO A 41 2.81 -8.80 -12.27
CA PRO A 41 4.15 -8.73 -12.83
C PRO A 41 4.44 -7.36 -13.46
N LEU A 42 5.73 -6.99 -13.60
CA LEU A 42 6.18 -5.73 -14.19
C LEU A 42 5.56 -5.46 -15.56
N SER A 43 5.43 -6.50 -16.38
CA SER A 43 4.82 -6.40 -17.72
C SER A 43 3.33 -6.05 -17.71
N GLU A 44 2.63 -6.26 -16.59
CA GLU A 44 1.20 -5.96 -16.42
C GLU A 44 0.93 -4.76 -15.51
N GLN A 45 1.99 -4.12 -15.01
CA GLN A 45 1.87 -2.86 -14.27
C GLN A 45 1.34 -1.74 -15.16
N PRO A 46 0.68 -0.72 -14.59
CA PRO A 46 0.31 0.48 -15.36
C PRO A 46 1.52 1.10 -16.06
N GLU A 47 1.32 1.65 -17.27
CA GLU A 47 2.42 2.26 -18.05
C GLU A 47 3.14 3.38 -17.29
N SER A 48 2.41 4.14 -16.46
CA SER A 48 2.98 5.17 -15.58
C SER A 48 3.92 4.57 -14.54
N VAL A 49 3.56 3.42 -13.97
CA VAL A 49 4.38 2.70 -12.98
C VAL A 49 5.63 2.13 -13.65
N GLN A 50 5.48 1.48 -14.81
CA GLN A 50 6.63 0.97 -15.57
C GLN A 50 7.62 2.09 -15.92
N SER A 51 7.10 3.24 -16.35
CA SER A 51 7.93 4.41 -16.68
C SER A 51 8.67 4.98 -15.47
N ALA A 52 7.97 5.11 -14.33
CA ALA A 52 8.56 5.58 -13.08
C ALA A 52 9.65 4.63 -12.55
N LEU A 53 9.42 3.32 -12.60
CA LEU A 53 10.42 2.32 -12.21
C LEU A 53 11.63 2.35 -13.13
N LYS A 54 11.43 2.48 -14.45
CA LYS A 54 12.52 2.65 -15.41
C LYS A 54 13.34 3.92 -15.15
N GLU A 55 12.72 5.01 -14.71
CA GLU A 55 13.45 6.22 -14.31
C GLU A 55 14.28 6.00 -13.03
N LEU A 56 13.76 5.19 -12.10
CA LEU A 56 14.46 4.85 -10.87
C LEU A 56 15.71 4.01 -11.12
N ASP A 57 15.58 2.94 -11.90
CA ASP A 57 16.66 2.01 -12.23
C ASP A 57 16.44 1.40 -13.63
N PRO A 58 17.05 1.99 -14.68
CA PRO A 58 16.86 1.51 -16.05
C PRO A 58 17.51 0.14 -16.30
N ASP A 59 18.52 -0.25 -15.51
CA ASP A 59 19.17 -1.55 -15.69
C ASP A 59 18.22 -2.67 -15.23
N MET A 60 17.46 -2.47 -14.15
CA MET A 60 16.49 -3.45 -13.69
C MET A 60 15.14 -3.37 -14.42
N TYR A 61 14.70 -2.17 -14.81
CA TYR A 61 13.31 -1.92 -15.19
C TYR A 61 13.08 -1.46 -16.63
N ASP A 62 14.12 -1.30 -17.46
CA ASP A 62 13.94 -1.13 -18.91
C ASP A 62 13.72 -2.50 -19.58
N PRO A 63 12.61 -2.73 -20.32
CA PRO A 63 12.38 -3.98 -21.06
C PRO A 63 13.46 -4.34 -22.09
N LYS A 64 14.38 -3.42 -22.40
CA LYS A 64 15.54 -3.65 -23.28
C LYS A 64 16.81 -4.08 -22.53
N SER A 65 16.82 -3.99 -21.21
CA SER A 65 17.96 -4.38 -20.38
C SER A 65 18.09 -5.91 -20.31
N PRO A 66 19.32 -6.46 -20.27
CA PRO A 66 19.52 -7.89 -20.02
C PRO A 66 19.06 -8.35 -18.62
N ASP A 67 18.98 -7.44 -17.65
CA ASP A 67 18.60 -7.75 -16.26
C ASP A 67 17.10 -7.59 -15.99
N TYR A 68 16.33 -7.18 -17.00
CA TYR A 68 14.88 -7.03 -16.89
C TYR A 68 14.17 -8.39 -16.78
N ASP A 69 13.39 -8.56 -15.70
CA ASP A 69 12.47 -9.68 -15.54
C ASP A 69 11.01 -9.23 -15.67
N ALA A 70 10.38 -9.56 -16.79
CA ALA A 70 8.99 -9.25 -17.07
C ALA A 70 8.00 -9.83 -16.04
N ASN A 71 8.40 -10.87 -15.29
CA ASN A 71 7.59 -11.58 -14.31
C ASN A 71 7.85 -11.13 -12.87
N GLU A 72 8.82 -10.24 -12.64
CA GLU A 72 9.05 -9.67 -11.32
C GLU A 72 7.75 -9.00 -10.83
N THR A 73 7.27 -9.36 -9.65
CA THR A 73 6.01 -8.81 -9.13
C THR A 73 6.21 -7.42 -8.54
N GLY A 74 5.13 -6.63 -8.44
CA GLY A 74 5.19 -5.37 -7.71
C GLY A 74 5.68 -5.54 -6.27
N GLN A 75 5.41 -6.69 -5.64
CA GLN A 75 5.96 -7.04 -4.34
C GLN A 75 7.49 -7.19 -4.37
N ASP A 76 8.02 -7.95 -5.32
CA ASP A 76 9.47 -8.14 -5.48
C ASP A 76 10.18 -6.81 -5.73
N THR A 77 9.61 -5.98 -6.60
CA THR A 77 10.09 -4.62 -6.90
C THR A 77 10.11 -3.74 -5.66
N TYR A 78 9.01 -3.68 -4.90
CA TYR A 78 8.96 -2.89 -3.67
C TYR A 78 10.01 -3.38 -2.65
N GLN A 79 10.15 -4.69 -2.50
CA GLN A 79 11.16 -5.27 -1.62
C GLN A 79 12.58 -4.95 -2.09
N TYR A 80 12.84 -5.01 -3.40
CA TYR A 80 14.14 -4.64 -3.97
C TYR A 80 14.48 -3.19 -3.65
N ILE A 81 13.57 -2.25 -3.94
CA ILE A 81 13.73 -0.82 -3.67
C ILE A 81 14.03 -0.57 -2.18
N THR A 82 13.27 -1.20 -1.27
CA THR A 82 13.54 -1.06 0.17
C THR A 82 14.91 -1.60 0.59
N SER A 83 15.42 -2.62 -0.10
CA SER A 83 16.70 -3.26 0.22
C SER A 83 17.91 -2.51 -0.35
N THR A 84 17.77 -1.86 -1.51
CA THR A 84 18.84 -1.09 -2.15
C THR A 84 19.01 0.29 -1.54
N MET A 85 17.98 0.80 -0.84
CA MET A 85 18.08 2.01 -0.01
C MET A 85 18.84 1.80 1.31
N ASP A 86 19.20 0.56 1.66
CA ASP A 86 20.08 0.28 2.80
C ASP A 86 21.49 0.82 2.50
N LYS A 87 21.85 1.92 3.15
CA LYS A 87 23.19 2.55 3.10
C LYS A 87 24.28 1.73 3.81
N GLY A 88 23.97 0.53 4.30
CA GLY A 88 24.95 -0.40 4.83
C GLY A 88 25.84 -0.99 3.75
N ASP A 89 27.16 -0.91 3.96
CA ASP A 89 28.19 -1.53 3.11
C ASP A 89 28.22 -3.08 3.17
N ASP A 90 27.36 -3.69 3.99
CA ASP A 90 27.33 -5.14 4.17
C ASP A 90 26.31 -5.83 3.25
N PHE A 91 26.83 -6.50 2.23
CA PHE A 91 26.09 -7.33 1.30
C PHE A 91 25.25 -8.44 1.99
N ASN A 92 25.72 -9.00 3.12
CA ASN A 92 24.95 -9.99 3.87
C ASN A 92 23.77 -9.38 4.65
N ALA A 93 23.89 -8.14 5.10
CA ALA A 93 22.79 -7.42 5.76
C ALA A 93 21.63 -7.14 4.80
N ARG A 94 21.94 -6.87 3.52
CA ARG A 94 20.94 -6.66 2.45
C ARG A 94 20.03 -7.88 2.25
N PHE A 95 20.61 -9.09 2.31
CA PHE A 95 19.85 -10.34 2.19
C PHE A 95 19.03 -10.69 3.44
N HIS A 96 19.51 -10.35 4.64
CA HIS A 96 18.81 -10.65 5.90
C HIS A 96 17.68 -9.67 6.24
N LYS A 97 17.61 -8.51 5.55
CA LYS A 97 16.60 -7.48 5.78
C LYS A 97 15.45 -7.43 4.76
N ARG A 98 15.41 -8.35 3.79
CA ARG A 98 14.23 -8.64 2.95
C ARG A 98 13.03 -8.98 3.87
N GLY A 99 12.34 -7.98 4.38
CA GLY A 99 11.19 -8.14 5.29
C GLY A 99 11.19 -7.34 6.59
N THR A 100 12.22 -6.54 6.91
CA THR A 100 12.19 -5.76 8.18
C THR A 100 11.40 -4.46 8.09
N GLY A 101 11.02 -4.01 6.89
CA GLY A 101 10.30 -2.74 6.69
C GLY A 101 11.09 -1.49 7.11
N ALA A 102 12.39 -1.65 7.43
CA ALA A 102 13.22 -0.59 8.01
C ALA A 102 13.35 0.66 7.12
N TYR A 103 13.11 0.52 5.82
CA TYR A 103 13.16 1.59 4.82
C TYR A 103 11.82 1.74 4.06
N ALA A 104 10.73 1.24 4.64
CA ALA A 104 9.41 1.34 4.00
C ALA A 104 9.00 2.81 3.79
N LYS A 105 9.40 3.71 4.70
CA LYS A 105 9.14 5.14 4.57
C LYS A 105 9.89 5.73 3.38
N GLU A 106 11.20 5.55 3.30
CA GLU A 106 12.04 6.06 2.21
C GLU A 106 11.61 5.50 0.86
N ALA A 107 11.22 4.23 0.80
CA ALA A 107 10.68 3.63 -0.43
C ALA A 107 9.36 4.29 -0.84
N SER A 108 8.43 4.50 0.10
CA SER A 108 7.17 5.20 -0.21
C SER A 108 7.38 6.64 -0.66
N GLU A 109 8.29 7.38 -0.01
CA GLU A 109 8.66 8.75 -0.41
C GLU A 109 9.27 8.76 -1.83
N LYS A 110 10.16 7.80 -2.12
CA LYS A 110 10.81 7.76 -3.44
C LYS A 110 9.84 7.42 -4.57
N LEU A 111 8.93 6.47 -4.32
CA LEU A 111 7.90 6.09 -5.28
C LEU A 111 6.93 7.25 -5.53
N ASP A 112 6.53 7.97 -4.46
CA ASP A 112 5.71 9.18 -4.57
C ASP A 112 6.39 10.28 -5.38
N GLU A 113 7.69 10.54 -5.17
CA GLU A 113 8.47 11.50 -5.97
C GLU A 113 8.43 11.20 -7.47
N LEU A 114 8.33 9.92 -7.84
CA LEU A 114 8.24 9.45 -9.23
C LEU A 114 6.80 9.37 -9.75
N GLY A 115 5.82 9.83 -8.96
CA GLY A 115 4.42 9.87 -9.34
C GLY A 115 3.65 8.58 -9.11
N ILE A 116 4.17 7.65 -8.30
CA ILE A 116 3.45 6.46 -7.81
C ILE A 116 2.86 6.79 -6.44
N PRO A 117 1.55 7.08 -6.32
CA PRO A 117 0.95 7.64 -5.11
C PRO A 117 0.66 6.60 -4.02
N GLY A 118 0.90 5.32 -4.30
CA GLY A 118 0.58 4.24 -3.37
C GLY A 118 0.75 2.83 -3.93
N ILE A 119 0.28 1.87 -3.15
CA ILE A 119 0.30 0.43 -3.44
C ILE A 119 -1.12 -0.11 -3.34
N LYS A 120 -1.50 -0.98 -4.28
CA LYS A 120 -2.75 -1.75 -4.24
C LYS A 120 -2.44 -3.25 -4.23
N TYR A 121 -3.19 -4.02 -3.45
CA TYR A 121 -3.04 -5.48 -3.36
C TYR A 121 -4.36 -6.15 -3.00
N PHE A 122 -4.53 -7.40 -3.41
CA PHE A 122 -5.66 -8.22 -2.98
C PHE A 122 -5.60 -8.45 -1.47
N ASP A 123 -6.76 -8.45 -0.82
CA ASP A 123 -6.83 -8.97 0.54
C ASP A 123 -6.55 -10.49 0.57
N SER A 124 -6.27 -11.01 1.75
CA SER A 124 -5.85 -12.41 1.92
C SER A 124 -6.83 -13.43 1.35
N ASN A 125 -8.14 -13.14 1.30
CA ASN A 125 -9.14 -14.05 0.74
C ASN A 125 -9.24 -13.94 -0.78
N SER A 126 -8.91 -12.78 -1.35
CA SER A 126 -9.01 -12.46 -2.77
C SER A 126 -7.74 -12.83 -3.54
N ARG A 127 -6.58 -12.94 -2.85
CA ARG A 127 -5.28 -13.19 -3.48
C ARG A 127 -5.19 -14.53 -4.20
N ASP A 128 -5.79 -15.59 -3.65
CA ASP A 128 -5.79 -16.93 -4.27
C ASP A 128 -6.67 -16.99 -5.53
N LEU A 129 -7.65 -16.08 -5.65
CA LEU A 129 -8.60 -16.03 -6.75
C LEU A 129 -8.20 -15.03 -7.84
N GLY A 130 -7.32 -14.07 -7.53
CA GLY A 130 -6.93 -12.98 -8.44
C GLY A 130 -8.07 -11.99 -8.73
N GLU A 131 -9.15 -12.06 -7.98
CA GLU A 131 -10.35 -11.24 -8.10
C GLU A 131 -10.95 -10.99 -6.72
N GLY A 132 -11.60 -9.85 -6.53
CA GLY A 132 -12.27 -9.51 -5.28
C GLY A 132 -11.82 -8.18 -4.70
N THR A 133 -11.83 -8.08 -3.37
CA THR A 133 -11.56 -6.86 -2.64
C THR A 133 -10.06 -6.61 -2.51
N ARG A 134 -9.72 -5.31 -2.55
CA ARG A 134 -8.34 -4.83 -2.51
C ARG A 134 -8.12 -3.94 -1.30
N ASN A 135 -6.92 -4.06 -0.74
CA ASN A 135 -6.37 -3.11 0.21
C ASN A 135 -5.52 -2.09 -0.54
N PHE A 136 -5.47 -0.88 0.01
CA PHE A 136 -4.72 0.24 -0.54
C PHE A 136 -3.82 0.83 0.54
N VAL A 137 -2.60 1.18 0.17
CA VAL A 137 -1.69 1.99 0.96
C VAL A 137 -1.46 3.27 0.18
N VAL A 138 -1.98 4.38 0.68
CA VAL A 138 -1.81 5.71 0.06
C VAL A 138 -0.70 6.43 0.78
N PHE A 139 0.28 6.95 0.03
CA PHE A 139 1.48 7.54 0.62
C PHE A 139 1.25 8.92 1.22
N LYS A 140 0.29 9.69 0.68
CA LYS A 140 -0.10 10.99 1.21
C LYS A 140 -1.56 11.00 1.63
N PRO A 141 -1.88 11.32 2.89
CA PRO A 141 -3.26 11.41 3.33
C PRO A 141 -4.05 12.55 2.66
N GLU A 142 -3.39 13.62 2.20
CA GLU A 142 -4.06 14.72 1.48
C GLU A 142 -4.66 14.31 0.13
N ASP A 143 -4.23 13.17 -0.40
CA ASP A 143 -4.76 12.55 -1.63
C ASP A 143 -6.12 11.86 -1.41
N LEU A 144 -6.53 11.70 -0.16
CA LEU A 144 -7.79 11.07 0.22
C LEU A 144 -8.87 12.10 0.53
N LYS A 145 -10.09 11.77 0.16
CA LYS A 145 -11.29 12.49 0.59
C LYS A 145 -12.07 11.67 1.60
N ILE A 146 -12.21 12.14 2.82
CA ILE A 146 -13.13 11.51 3.79
C ILE A 146 -14.55 11.81 3.33
N LEU A 147 -15.37 10.76 3.27
CA LEU A 147 -16.79 10.84 3.02
C LEU A 147 -17.58 10.70 4.33
N LYS A 148 -17.17 9.78 5.20
CA LYS A 148 -17.85 9.53 6.48
C LYS A 148 -16.88 9.24 7.63
N ARG A 149 -17.29 9.58 8.85
CA ARG A 149 -16.69 9.18 10.12
C ARG A 149 -17.79 8.61 11.00
N ASN A 150 -17.64 7.38 11.47
CA ASN A 150 -18.60 6.71 12.34
C ASN A 150 -20.05 6.83 11.80
N GLN A 151 -20.22 6.54 10.50
CA GLN A 151 -21.49 6.61 9.75
C GLN A 151 -22.05 8.01 9.49
N GLU A 152 -21.47 9.07 10.06
CA GLU A 152 -21.84 10.46 9.79
C GLU A 152 -21.06 11.01 8.59
N THR A 153 -21.74 11.73 7.69
CA THR A 153 -21.08 12.32 6.51
C THR A 153 -20.23 13.51 6.91
N VAL A 154 -18.97 13.51 6.50
CA VAL A 154 -18.00 14.57 6.80
C VAL A 154 -17.39 15.03 5.48
N GLY A 155 -17.87 16.15 4.95
CA GLY A 155 -17.41 16.66 3.65
C GLY A 155 -16.07 17.40 3.69
N GLN A 156 -15.07 16.89 4.42
CA GLN A 156 -13.79 17.59 4.65
C GLN A 156 -12.58 16.73 4.25
N THR A 157 -11.48 17.40 3.87
CA THR A 157 -10.16 16.78 3.62
C THR A 157 -9.47 16.38 4.92
N ILE A 158 -8.58 15.38 4.84
CA ILE A 158 -7.92 14.75 6.01
C ILE A 158 -7.18 15.77 6.89
N ASP A 159 -6.49 16.75 6.30
CA ASP A 159 -5.72 17.77 7.02
C ASP A 159 -6.52 18.59 8.04
N ALA A 160 -7.84 18.69 7.87
CA ALA A 160 -8.70 19.43 8.78
C ALA A 160 -9.00 18.66 10.08
N MET A 161 -8.79 17.34 10.10
CA MET A 161 -9.26 16.47 11.20
C MET A 161 -8.15 15.94 12.13
N PHE A 162 -6.87 16.01 11.75
CA PHE A 162 -5.74 15.50 12.54
C PHE A 162 -4.91 16.58 13.24
N LYS A 163 -5.50 17.76 13.51
CA LYS A 163 -4.93 18.80 14.37
C LYS A 163 -5.44 18.68 15.81
#